data_AF-A0A0G0RQD9-F1
#
_entry.id   AF-A0A0G0RQD9-F1
#
_cell.length_a   1.000
_cell.length_b   1.000
_cell.length_c   1.000
_cell.angle_alpha   90.00
_cell.angle_beta   90.00
_cell.angle_gamma   90.00
#
_symmetry.space_group_name_H-M   'P 1'
#
loop_
_entity.id
_entity.type
_entity.pdbx_description
1 polymer ?
#
loop_
_entity_poly.entity_id
_entity_poly.type
_entity_poly.pdbx_seq_one_letter_code
_entity_poly.pdbx_strand_id
1 'polypeptide(L)' 'MNPNDNNQNQQNKLDPSLGYLLSILRDIPILNSVPTETPGYQISFALYENGATRRFYVFFNGAWRYATLT' A
#
# COMPACT_ATOMS: atom_id res chain seq x y z
N MET A 1 -27.28 -38.17 -15.92
CA MET A 1 -26.82 -37.20 -14.89
C MET A 1 -25.32 -37.37 -14.72
N ASN A 2 -24.55 -36.28 -14.86
CA ASN A 2 -23.18 -36.23 -14.35
C ASN A 2 -22.96 -34.81 -13.77
N PRO A 3 -22.75 -34.65 -12.45
CA PRO A 3 -22.58 -33.35 -11.83
C PRO A 3 -21.10 -32.99 -11.85
N ASN A 4 -20.71 -32.08 -12.73
CA ASN A 4 -19.41 -31.40 -12.62
C ASN A 4 -19.58 -29.92 -13.00
N ASP A 5 -20.58 -29.30 -12.37
CA ASP A 5 -20.66 -27.85 -12.20
C ASP A 5 -19.63 -27.46 -11.14
N ASN A 6 -18.35 -27.26 -11.48
CA ASN A 6 -17.39 -26.71 -10.52
C ASN A 6 -16.10 -26.22 -11.18
N ASN A 7 -16.18 -25.38 -12.20
CA ASN A 7 -15.03 -24.56 -12.56
C ASN A 7 -15.48 -23.32 -13.32
N GLN A 8 -14.88 -22.18 -12.96
CA GLN A 8 -14.92 -20.90 -13.67
C GLN A 8 -16.08 -19.95 -13.36
N ASN A 9 -16.16 -19.43 -12.12
CA ASN A 9 -16.47 -18.01 -11.88
C ASN A 9 -16.41 -17.66 -10.38
N GLN A 10 -15.30 -18.00 -9.70
CA GLN A 10 -14.88 -17.15 -8.60
C GLN A 10 -14.28 -15.89 -9.23
N GLN A 11 -15.18 -15.02 -9.72
CA GLN A 11 -14.84 -13.62 -9.91
C GLN A 11 -14.22 -13.18 -8.59
N ASN A 12 -12.93 -12.87 -8.62
CA ASN A 12 -12.29 -12.00 -7.66
C ASN A 12 -13.09 -10.69 -7.70
N LYS A 13 -14.22 -10.65 -6.98
CA LYS A 13 -14.80 -9.43 -6.46
C LYS A 13 -13.67 -8.88 -5.62
N LEU A 14 -12.89 -7.98 -6.21
CA LEU A 14 -11.79 -7.26 -5.56
C LEU A 14 -12.25 -6.98 -4.13
N ASP A 15 -11.61 -7.66 -3.18
CA ASP A 15 -11.97 -7.59 -1.77
C ASP A 15 -12.13 -6.11 -1.42
N PRO A 16 -13.25 -5.66 -0.82
CA PRO A 16 -13.44 -4.25 -0.49
C PRO A 16 -12.25 -3.65 0.28
N SER A 17 -11.54 -4.47 1.06
CA SER A 17 -10.31 -4.08 1.76
C SER A 17 -9.13 -3.82 0.81
N LEU A 18 -9.01 -4.57 -0.28
CA LEU A 18 -8.00 -4.36 -1.33
C LEU A 18 -8.30 -3.07 -2.10
N GLY A 19 -9.56 -2.82 -2.45
CA GLY A 19 -9.97 -1.57 -3.10
C GLY A 19 -9.65 -0.34 -2.24
N TYR A 20 -9.91 -0.43 -0.93
CA TYR A 20 -9.58 0.61 0.04
C TYR A 20 -8.07 0.82 0.17
N LEU A 21 -7.28 -0.25 0.27
CA LEU A 21 -5.82 -0.15 0.28
C LEU A 21 -5.30 0.52 -0.99
N LEU A 22 -5.76 0.12 -2.17
CA LEU A 22 -5.37 0.72 -3.44
C LEU A 22 -5.75 2.21 -3.52
N SER A 23 -6.89 2.62 -2.96
CA SER A 23 -7.26 4.03 -2.88
C SER A 23 -6.32 4.82 -1.97
N ILE A 24 -5.94 4.27 -0.81
CA ILE A 24 -4.95 4.89 0.07
C ILE A 24 -3.61 5.02 -0.66
N LEU A 25 -3.18 3.97 -1.36
CA LEU A 25 -1.90 3.94 -2.08
C LEU A 25 -1.84 4.95 -3.24
N ARG A 26 -2.98 5.27 -3.86
CA ARG A 26 -3.06 6.23 -4.97
C ARG A 26 -2.70 7.65 -4.53
N ASP A 27 -3.15 8.04 -3.35
CA ASP A 27 -3.05 9.43 -2.87
C ASP A 27 -1.85 9.64 -1.94
N ILE A 28 -0.87 8.71 -1.96
CA ILE A 28 0.31 8.82 -1.11
C ILE A 28 1.19 9.97 -1.58
N PRO A 29 1.55 10.91 -0.68
CA PRO A 29 2.46 11.98 -1.02
C PRO A 29 3.84 11.43 -1.39
N ILE A 30 4.39 11.94 -2.49
CA ILE A 30 5.78 11.69 -2.88
C ILE A 30 6.65 12.79 -2.26
N LEU A 31 7.56 12.38 -1.39
CA LEU A 31 8.51 13.21 -0.68
C LEU A 31 9.84 13.25 -1.43
N ASN A 32 10.44 14.42 -1.44
CA ASN A 32 11.81 14.67 -1.93
C ASN A 32 12.88 14.42 -0.84
N SER A 33 12.45 14.15 0.39
CA SER A 33 13.31 13.92 1.55
C SER A 33 12.75 12.78 2.40
N VAL A 34 13.62 12.17 3.23
CA VAL A 34 13.22 11.11 4.15
C VAL A 34 12.33 11.70 5.24
N PRO A 35 11.14 11.14 5.52
CA PRO A 35 10.28 11.65 6.57
C PRO A 35 10.93 11.40 7.94
N THR A 36 10.97 12.45 8.76
CA THR A 36 11.55 12.42 10.12
C THR A 36 10.55 12.80 11.19
N GLU A 37 9.54 13.60 10.83
CA GLU A 37 8.52 14.07 11.75
C GLU A 37 7.44 13.02 12.00
N THR A 38 6.90 13.01 13.22
CA THR A 38 5.73 12.20 13.56
C THR A 38 4.51 12.75 12.81
N PRO A 39 3.83 11.94 11.98
CA PRO A 39 2.65 12.40 11.26
C PRO A 39 1.47 12.64 12.20
N GLY A 40 0.55 13.52 11.80
CA GLY A 40 -0.65 13.84 12.59
C GLY A 40 -1.64 12.68 12.72
N TYR A 41 -1.49 11.62 11.91
CA TYR A 41 -2.32 10.42 11.93
C TYR A 41 -1.53 9.21 12.41
N GLN A 42 -2.16 8.34 13.20
CA GLN A 42 -1.54 7.18 13.85
C GLN A 42 -0.93 6.17 12.85
N ILE A 43 -1.52 6.06 11.65
CA ILE A 43 -0.97 5.31 10.53
C ILE A 43 -0.83 6.30 9.38
N SER A 44 0.37 6.41 8.82
CA SER A 44 0.65 7.28 7.69
C SER A 44 1.62 6.60 6.73
N PHE A 45 1.40 6.86 5.44
CA PHE A 45 2.21 6.32 4.36
C PHE A 45 2.85 7.48 3.59
N ALA A 46 4.07 7.25 3.11
CA ALA A 46 4.76 8.21 2.25
C ALA A 46 5.59 7.45 1.22
N LEU A 47 5.70 8.01 0.02
CA LEU A 47 6.65 7.55 -0.98
C LEU A 47 7.84 8.50 -0.97
N TYR A 48 9.04 7.97 -1.03
CA TYR A 48 10.26 8.74 -1.21
C TYR A 48 10.91 8.31 -2.50
N GLU A 49 11.34 9.28 -3.30
CA GLU A 49 12.00 9.05 -4.57
C GLU A 49 13.16 10.04 -4.75
N ASN A 50 14.37 9.54 -5.03
CA ASN A 50 15.56 10.37 -5.23
C ASN A 50 16.31 10.08 -6.53
N GLY A 51 15.60 9.72 -7.59
CA GLY A 51 16.16 9.41 -8.91
C GLY A 51 16.92 8.09 -9.01
N ALA A 52 17.45 7.56 -7.90
CA ALA A 52 18.15 6.27 -7.84
C ALA A 52 17.51 5.27 -6.89
N THR A 53 16.70 5.73 -5.94
CA THR A 53 16.07 4.90 -4.91
C THR A 53 14.62 5.30 -4.73
N ARG A 54 13.75 4.29 -4.71
CA ARG A 54 12.35 4.44 -4.35
C ARG A 54 12.08 3.70 -3.04
N ARG A 55 11.50 4.38 -2.06
CA ARG A 55 11.17 3.79 -0.74
C ARG A 55 9.71 4.07 -0.41
N PHE A 56 9.05 3.04 0.09
CA PHE A 56 7.73 3.14 0.70
C PHE A 56 7.89 3.22 2.21
N TYR A 57 7.52 4.34 2.80
CA TYR A 57 7.57 4.60 4.22
C TYR A 57 6.22 4.33 4.88
N VAL A 58 6.27 3.73 6.06
CA VAL A 58 5.12 3.49 6.95
C VAL A 58 5.48 4.02 8.33
N PHE A 59 4.62 4.87 8.88
CA PHE A 59 4.69 5.23 10.29
C PHE A 59 3.84 4.26 11.09
N PHE A 60 4.48 3.48 11.96
CA PHE A 60 3.80 2.52 12.83
C PHE A 60 4.57 2.39 14.14
N ASN A 61 3.83 2.29 15.25
CA ASN A 61 4.40 2.17 16.60
C ASN A 61 5.42 3.27 16.95
N GLY A 62 5.11 4.52 16.58
CA GLY A 62 5.94 5.68 16.94
C GLY A 62 7.22 5.87 16.11
N ALA A 63 7.42 5.07 15.05
CA ALA A 63 8.62 5.17 14.21
C ALA A 63 8.31 5.01 12.72
N TRP A 64 9.12 5.68 11.91
CA TRP A 64 9.17 5.44 10.46
C TRP A 64 9.93 4.15 10.16
N ARG A 65 9.31 3.30 9.35
CA ARG A 65 9.91 2.12 8.72
C ARG A 65 9.78 2.24 7.22
N TYR A 66 10.62 1.53 6.46
CA TYR A 66 10.51 1.56 5.01
C TYR A 66 10.82 0.22 4.37
N ALA A 67 10.22 0.00 3.20
CA ALA A 67 10.62 -0.99 2.22
C ALA A 67 11.25 -0.27 1.02
N THR A 68 12.38 -0.77 0.53
CA THR A 68 12.93 -0.35 -0.75
C THR A 68 12.12 -1.00 -1.87
N LEU A 69 11.67 -0.21 -2.83
CA LEU A 69 10.98 -0.69 -4.02
C LEU A 69 12.02 -0.86 -5.13
N THR A 70 12.23 -2.11 -5.58
CA THR A 70 13.12 -2.49 -6.67
C THR A 70 12.34 -2.76 -7.95
#